data_AF-A0AA43CLD3-F1
#
_entry.id   AF-A0AA43CLD3-F1
#
_cell.length_a   1.000
_cell.length_b   1.000
_cell.length_c   1.000
_cell.angle_alpha   90.00
_cell.angle_beta   90.00
_cell.angle_gamma   90.00
#
_symmetry.space_group_name_H-M   'P 1'
#
loop_
_entity.id
_entity.type
_entity.pdbx_description
1 polymer ?
#
loop_
_entity_poly.entity_id
_entity_poly.type
_entity_poly.pdbx_seq_one_letter_code
_entity_poly.pdbx_strand_id
1 'polypeptide(L)'
;MSIQPDPSYIPAMTDAPPTKENYALSKCCSPKPDCEIVGYYSHDGKLLKVHRADCDNLQKADQTRLVSLAWPEILAEKPFTPEDDYRDLDELDFRILAHHDQYGVDYSLAMARLVGVDKQTVFERHRKLRGMKLLKRVEPVMIQYRKGVVDNKWIKHRNHTYYDLTAKGNKYLGYWGRHQS
;
A
#
# COMPACT_ATOMS: atom_id res chain seq x y z
N MET A 1 -50.21 2.81 4.07
CA MET A 1 -49.66 4.07 4.63
C MET A 1 -48.27 4.24 4.06
N SER A 2 -48.14 5.08 3.03
CA SER A 2 -46.87 5.31 2.33
C SER A 2 -46.04 6.28 3.16
N ILE A 3 -44.96 5.78 3.76
CA ILE A 3 -44.01 6.61 4.49
C ILE A 3 -43.24 7.41 3.44
N GLN A 4 -43.53 8.70 3.31
CA GLN A 4 -42.70 9.63 2.55
C GLN A 4 -41.42 9.85 3.37
N PRO A 5 -40.22 9.69 2.78
CA PRO A 5 -38.99 10.02 3.48
C PRO A 5 -38.94 11.53 3.79
N ASP A 6 -38.51 11.86 5.01
CA ASP A 6 -38.34 13.22 5.50
C ASP A 6 -37.37 14.02 4.61
N PRO A 7 -37.75 15.21 4.09
CA PRO A 7 -36.89 16.04 3.24
C PRO A 7 -35.66 16.64 3.94
N SER A 8 -35.46 16.39 5.24
CA SER A 8 -34.30 16.85 6.01
C SER A 8 -33.19 15.81 6.22
N TYR A 9 -33.28 14.61 5.61
CA TYR A 9 -32.23 13.60 5.71
C TYR A 9 -30.98 14.00 4.90
N ILE A 10 -30.04 14.68 5.54
CA ILE A 10 -28.67 14.89 5.05
C ILE A 10 -27.85 13.66 5.51
N PRO A 11 -27.38 12.78 4.61
CA PRO A 11 -26.46 11.73 5.00
C PRO A 11 -25.19 12.40 5.52
N ALA A 12 -24.79 12.05 6.75
CA ALA A 12 -23.55 12.49 7.35
C ALA A 12 -22.40 12.30 6.36
N MET A 13 -21.84 13.42 5.92
CA MET A 13 -20.59 13.46 5.17
C MET A 13 -19.57 12.72 6.02
N THR A 14 -19.11 11.59 5.52
CA THR A 14 -18.24 10.66 6.23
C THR A 14 -17.08 11.40 6.91
N ASP A 15 -16.88 11.20 8.23
CA ASP A 15 -15.77 11.74 9.04
C ASP A 15 -14.37 11.25 8.60
N ALA A 16 -14.27 10.57 7.46
CA ALA A 16 -13.02 10.07 6.93
C ALA A 16 -12.37 11.16 6.05
N PRO A 17 -11.10 11.53 6.31
CA PRO A 17 -10.41 12.51 5.51
C PRO A 17 -10.31 12.05 4.04
N PRO A 18 -10.42 12.98 3.08
CA PRO A 18 -10.37 12.65 1.67
C PRO A 18 -9.00 12.10 1.25
N THR A 19 -9.00 10.97 0.56
CA THR A 19 -7.78 10.30 0.08
C THR A 19 -7.41 10.75 -1.34
N LYS A 20 -6.14 10.57 -1.74
CA LYS A 20 -5.63 10.86 -3.10
C LYS A 20 -6.45 10.25 -4.25
N GLU A 21 -7.19 9.17 -3.98
CA GLU A 21 -8.06 8.50 -4.96
C GLU A 21 -9.39 9.26 -5.18
N ASN A 22 -9.79 10.10 -4.22
CA ASN A 22 -11.10 10.74 -4.17
C ASN A 22 -11.04 12.28 -4.24
N TYR A 23 -9.86 12.86 -4.51
CA TYR A 23 -9.74 14.29 -4.74
C TYR A 23 -9.01 14.64 -6.05
N ALA A 24 -9.33 15.81 -6.60
CA ALA A 24 -8.62 16.40 -7.73
C ALA A 24 -8.30 17.86 -7.44
N LEU A 25 -7.08 18.30 -7.77
CA LEU A 25 -6.73 19.72 -7.70
C LEU A 25 -7.45 20.48 -8.81
N SER A 26 -8.09 21.60 -8.45
CA SER A 26 -8.87 22.37 -9.41
C SER A 26 -7.97 23.17 -10.35
N LYS A 27 -8.25 23.06 -11.65
CA LYS A 27 -7.52 23.80 -12.71
C LYS A 27 -7.78 25.30 -12.69
N CYS A 28 -8.86 25.76 -12.04
CA CYS A 28 -9.23 27.18 -12.08
C CYS A 28 -8.34 28.07 -11.20
N CYS A 29 -7.75 27.51 -10.14
CA CYS A 29 -6.92 28.26 -9.19
C CYS A 29 -5.58 27.59 -8.89
N SER A 30 -5.34 26.38 -9.43
CA SER A 30 -4.08 25.64 -9.32
C SER A 30 -3.48 25.66 -7.90
N PRO A 31 -4.22 25.11 -6.91
CA PRO A 31 -3.82 25.18 -5.51
C PRO A 31 -2.49 24.48 -5.27
N LYS A 32 -1.66 25.06 -4.41
CA LYS A 32 -0.32 24.60 -4.05
C LYS A 32 -0.16 24.43 -2.54
N PRO A 33 0.78 23.58 -2.06
CA PRO A 33 0.99 23.30 -0.64
C PRO A 33 1.18 24.50 0.30
N ASP A 34 1.55 25.66 -0.25
CA ASP A 34 1.75 26.94 0.45
C ASP A 34 0.47 27.77 0.58
N CYS A 35 -0.63 27.37 -0.06
CA CYS A 35 -1.89 28.09 -0.05
C CYS A 35 -2.89 27.47 0.93
N GLU A 36 -3.76 28.29 1.51
CA GLU A 36 -4.96 27.79 2.18
C GLU A 36 -5.91 27.15 1.16
N ILE A 37 -6.48 26.00 1.52
CA ILE A 37 -7.32 25.20 0.63
C ILE A 37 -8.68 24.89 1.24
N VAL A 38 -9.61 24.60 0.36
CA VAL A 38 -10.96 24.15 0.69
C VAL A 38 -11.39 23.08 -0.31
N GLY A 39 -12.11 22.09 0.19
CA GLY A 39 -12.70 21.03 -0.62
C GLY A 39 -14.11 21.41 -1.08
N TYR A 40 -14.47 21.07 -2.31
CA TYR A 40 -15.82 21.17 -2.82
C TYR A 40 -16.23 19.85 -3.45
N TYR A 41 -17.24 19.18 -2.89
CA TYR A 41 -17.73 17.93 -3.47
C TYR A 41 -18.38 18.19 -4.82
N SER A 42 -18.34 17.21 -5.73
CA SER A 42 -19.16 17.15 -6.96
C SER A 42 -20.61 16.79 -6.64
N HIS A 43 -21.55 16.98 -7.58
CA HIS A 43 -22.98 16.90 -7.28
C HIS A 43 -23.42 15.47 -6.91
N ASP A 44 -22.66 14.48 -7.38
CA ASP A 44 -22.81 13.07 -7.03
C ASP A 44 -22.08 12.69 -5.73
N GLY A 45 -21.36 13.62 -5.08
CA GLY A 45 -20.62 13.40 -3.84
C GLY A 45 -19.37 12.52 -3.96
N LYS A 46 -19.00 12.10 -5.17
CA LYS A 46 -17.92 11.11 -5.38
C LYS A 46 -16.53 11.70 -5.50
N LEU A 47 -16.43 12.95 -5.99
CA LEU A 47 -15.15 13.59 -6.24
C LEU A 47 -15.06 14.90 -5.45
N LEU A 48 -14.01 15.03 -4.65
CA LEU A 48 -13.68 16.27 -3.96
C LEU A 48 -12.74 17.12 -4.83
N LYS A 49 -13.20 18.29 -5.27
CA LYS A 49 -12.31 19.25 -5.94
C LYS A 49 -11.67 20.15 -4.90
N VAL A 50 -10.34 20.15 -4.87
CA VAL A 50 -9.57 21.04 -3.99
C VAL A 50 -9.37 22.37 -4.70
N HIS A 51 -9.74 23.44 -4.03
CA HIS A 51 -9.59 24.83 -4.47
C HIS A 51 -8.74 25.61 -3.46
N ARG A 52 -8.19 26.74 -3.89
CA ARG A 52 -7.71 27.75 -2.95
C ARG A 52 -8.90 28.33 -2.19
N ALA A 53 -8.71 28.64 -0.91
CA ALA A 53 -9.76 29.21 -0.06
C ALA A 53 -10.30 30.55 -0.61
N ASP A 54 -9.46 31.32 -1.30
CA ASP A 54 -9.78 32.62 -1.92
C ASP A 54 -10.28 32.52 -3.38
N CYS A 55 -10.70 31.34 -3.84
CA CYS A 55 -11.11 31.16 -5.23
C CYS A 55 -12.48 31.80 -5.54
N ASP A 56 -12.53 32.74 -6.49
CA ASP A 56 -13.77 33.43 -6.93
C ASP A 56 -14.91 32.48 -7.32
N ASN A 57 -14.58 31.32 -7.90
CA ASN A 57 -15.59 30.33 -8.33
C ASN A 57 -16.34 29.71 -7.14
N LEU A 58 -15.80 29.80 -5.92
CA LEU A 58 -16.47 29.31 -4.72
C LEU A 58 -17.47 30.31 -4.14
N GLN A 59 -17.34 31.61 -4.48
CA GLN A 59 -18.27 32.64 -3.97
C GLN A 59 -19.72 32.40 -4.41
N LYS A 60 -19.91 31.75 -5.56
CA LYS A 60 -21.22 31.38 -6.12
C LYS A 60 -21.57 29.91 -5.92
N ALA A 61 -20.72 29.15 -5.25
CA ALA A 61 -20.90 27.72 -5.05
C ALA A 61 -21.85 27.45 -3.87
N ASP A 62 -22.44 26.25 -3.88
CA ASP A 62 -23.24 25.75 -2.77
C ASP A 62 -22.35 25.52 -1.54
N GLN A 63 -22.54 26.36 -0.52
CA GLN A 63 -21.74 26.33 0.71
C GLN A 63 -21.93 25.04 1.51
N THR A 64 -23.06 24.35 1.36
CA THR A 64 -23.31 23.07 2.06
C THR A 64 -22.40 21.94 1.59
N ARG A 65 -21.69 22.15 0.47
CA ARG A 65 -20.81 21.16 -0.17
C ARG A 65 -19.33 21.51 -0.02
N LEU A 66 -19.03 22.55 0.76
CA LEU A 66 -17.68 22.94 1.13
C LEU A 66 -17.20 22.18 2.35
N VAL A 67 -15.94 21.77 2.33
CA VAL A 67 -15.27 21.08 3.43
C VAL A 67 -13.96 21.78 3.73
N SER A 68 -13.70 22.06 5.01
CA SER A 68 -12.41 22.55 5.46
C SER A 68 -11.36 21.47 5.26
N LEU A 69 -10.24 21.80 4.61
CA LEU A 69 -9.15 20.87 4.35
C LEU A 69 -7.81 21.48 4.75
N ALA A 70 -6.88 20.63 5.14
CA ALA A 70 -5.48 21.00 5.26
C ALA A 70 -4.60 20.15 4.33
N TRP A 71 -3.50 20.72 3.84
CA TRP A 71 -2.54 20.00 3.01
C TRP A 71 -2.01 18.70 3.62
N PRO A 72 -1.68 18.63 4.92
CA PRO A 72 -1.28 17.37 5.54
C PRO A 72 -2.33 16.26 5.42
N GLU A 73 -3.63 16.61 5.45
CA GLU A 73 -4.73 15.64 5.38
C GLU A 73 -4.87 15.04 3.98
N ILE A 74 -4.77 15.87 2.93
CA ILE A 74 -4.88 15.39 1.54
C ILE A 74 -3.57 14.76 1.02
N LEU A 75 -2.43 15.13 1.59
CA LEU A 75 -1.13 14.53 1.24
C LEU A 75 -0.88 13.21 1.97
N ALA A 76 -1.57 12.98 3.10
CA ALA A 76 -1.45 11.74 3.87
C ALA A 76 -1.80 10.54 3.00
N GLU A 77 -0.89 9.57 2.96
CA GLU A 77 -1.21 8.27 2.40
C GLU A 77 -2.13 7.53 3.35
N LYS A 78 -3.16 6.87 2.81
CA LYS A 78 -4.04 6.03 3.62
C LYS A 78 -3.16 4.98 4.33
N PRO A 79 -3.27 4.84 5.66
CA PRO A 79 -2.50 3.83 6.37
C PRO A 79 -2.83 2.47 5.76
N PHE A 80 -1.79 1.71 5.46
CA PHE A 80 -1.96 0.36 4.95
C PHE A 80 -2.54 -0.53 6.06
N THR A 81 -3.70 -1.12 5.78
CA THR A 81 -4.32 -2.16 6.61
C THR A 81 -4.14 -3.50 5.91
N PRO A 82 -3.53 -4.52 6.55
CA PRO A 82 -3.43 -5.86 6.00
C PRO A 82 -4.81 -6.51 5.79
N GLU A 83 -4.90 -7.43 4.84
CA GLU A 83 -6.09 -8.27 4.65
C GLU A 83 -6.16 -9.35 5.75
N ASP A 84 -7.29 -10.06 5.84
CA ASP A 84 -7.54 -11.04 6.91
C ASP A 84 -6.48 -12.16 6.97
N ASP A 85 -5.93 -12.55 5.82
CA ASP A 85 -4.88 -13.58 5.69
C ASP A 85 -3.57 -13.19 6.40
N TYR A 86 -3.39 -11.93 6.80
CA TYR A 86 -2.25 -11.49 7.61
C TYR A 86 -2.16 -12.25 8.94
N ARG A 87 -3.31 -12.60 9.53
CA ARG A 87 -3.38 -13.33 10.81
C ARG A 87 -2.82 -14.74 10.74
N ASP A 88 -2.73 -15.29 9.53
CA ASP A 88 -2.17 -16.62 9.32
C ASP A 88 -0.64 -16.62 9.34
N LEU A 89 0.02 -15.46 9.33
CA LEU A 89 1.49 -15.34 9.30
C LEU A 89 2.10 -15.32 10.70
N ASP A 90 3.24 -15.99 10.85
CA ASP A 90 4.05 -15.97 12.07
C ASP A 90 5.43 -15.33 11.87
N GLU A 91 6.24 -15.29 12.94
CA GLU A 91 7.57 -14.70 12.91
C GLU A 91 8.49 -15.33 11.83
N LEU A 92 8.39 -16.64 11.61
CA LEU A 92 9.20 -17.32 10.62
C LEU A 92 8.82 -16.87 9.20
N ASP A 93 7.52 -16.70 8.94
CA ASP A 93 7.03 -16.15 7.67
C ASP A 93 7.61 -14.75 7.41
N PHE A 94 7.60 -13.86 8.40
CA PHE A 94 8.16 -12.52 8.26
C PHE A 94 9.68 -12.49 8.14
N ARG A 95 10.40 -13.40 8.81
CA ARG A 95 11.85 -13.60 8.59
C ARG A 95 12.16 -14.04 7.16
N ILE A 96 11.31 -14.88 6.57
CA ILE A 96 11.41 -15.26 5.15
C ILE A 96 11.20 -14.05 4.24
N LEU A 97 10.19 -13.22 4.50
CA LEU A 97 9.95 -12.00 3.73
C LEU A 97 11.09 -10.99 3.86
N ALA A 98 11.59 -10.76 5.09
CA ALA A 98 12.68 -9.84 5.36
C ALA A 98 13.98 -10.22 4.64
N HIS A 99 14.26 -11.52 4.51
CA HIS A 99 15.41 -11.98 3.74
C HIS A 99 15.28 -11.66 2.24
N HIS A 100 14.10 -11.85 1.66
CA HIS A 100 13.88 -11.49 0.25
C HIS A 100 13.90 -9.98 0.03
N ASP A 101 13.51 -9.18 1.04
CA ASP A 101 13.68 -7.73 1.00
C ASP A 101 15.17 -7.33 1.01
N GLN A 102 15.97 -7.96 1.88
CA GLN A 102 17.39 -7.64 2.04
C GLN A 102 18.26 -8.14 0.87
N TYR A 103 18.02 -9.34 0.36
CA TYR A 103 18.90 -10.01 -0.61
C TYR A 103 18.28 -10.14 -2.00
N GLY A 104 17.02 -9.74 -2.17
CA GLY A 104 16.30 -9.81 -3.43
C GLY A 104 15.92 -11.24 -3.83
N VAL A 105 16.21 -11.59 -5.08
CA VAL A 105 15.80 -12.87 -5.66
C VAL A 105 16.66 -14.02 -5.11
N ASP A 106 16.08 -14.85 -4.25
CA ASP A 106 16.78 -15.97 -3.60
C ASP A 106 15.99 -17.30 -3.70
N TYR A 107 16.63 -18.39 -3.27
CA TYR A 107 16.10 -19.74 -3.21
C TYR A 107 15.94 -20.21 -1.77
N SER A 108 14.85 -20.94 -1.49
CA SER A 108 14.48 -21.44 -0.16
C SER A 108 15.59 -22.18 0.61
N LEU A 109 16.53 -22.82 -0.07
CA LEU A 109 17.62 -23.56 0.57
C LEU A 109 18.69 -22.64 1.21
N ALA A 110 18.90 -21.44 0.66
CA ALA A 110 19.79 -20.45 1.26
C ALA A 110 19.24 -20.01 2.63
N MET A 111 17.91 -19.87 2.72
CA MET A 111 17.22 -19.51 3.95
C MET A 111 17.26 -20.56 5.05
N ALA A 112 17.15 -21.85 4.71
CA ALA A 112 17.20 -22.93 5.71
C ALA A 112 18.50 -22.91 6.54
N ARG A 113 19.64 -22.57 5.91
CA ARG A 113 20.93 -22.47 6.61
C ARG A 113 21.03 -21.23 7.50
N LEU A 114 20.41 -20.13 7.08
CA LEU A 114 20.49 -18.84 7.78
C LEU A 114 19.53 -18.78 8.98
N VAL A 115 18.37 -19.43 8.86
CA VAL A 115 17.33 -19.41 9.89
C VAL A 115 17.48 -20.56 10.89
N GLY A 116 18.30 -21.57 10.58
CA GLY A 116 18.52 -22.74 11.45
C GLY A 116 17.30 -23.67 11.52
N VAL A 117 16.42 -23.58 10.53
CA VAL A 117 15.17 -24.36 10.43
C VAL A 117 15.34 -25.45 9.39
N ASP A 118 14.64 -26.56 9.56
CA ASP A 118 14.69 -27.66 8.61
C ASP A 118 14.19 -27.22 7.22
N LYS A 119 14.74 -27.87 6.19
CA LYS A 119 14.48 -27.47 4.80
C LYS A 119 13.01 -27.61 4.42
N GLN A 120 12.34 -28.63 4.93
CA GLN A 120 10.96 -28.94 4.57
C GLN A 120 10.04 -27.82 5.06
N THR A 121 10.18 -27.39 6.31
CA THR A 121 9.47 -26.24 6.85
C THR A 121 9.69 -25.01 5.98
N VAL A 122 10.93 -24.68 5.60
CA VAL A 122 11.19 -23.51 4.76
C VAL A 122 10.50 -23.63 3.39
N PHE A 123 10.50 -24.80 2.75
CA PHE A 123 9.77 -25.01 1.49
C PHE A 123 8.25 -24.85 1.66
N GLU A 124 7.67 -25.40 2.72
CA GLU A 124 6.24 -25.27 3.03
C GLU A 124 5.85 -23.81 3.25
N ARG A 125 6.68 -23.05 3.97
CA ARG A 125 6.49 -21.60 4.17
C ARG A 125 6.56 -20.83 2.86
N HIS A 126 7.53 -21.10 1.99
CA HIS A 126 7.57 -20.47 0.66
C HIS A 126 6.34 -20.81 -0.18
N ARG A 127 5.84 -22.06 -0.10
CA ARG A 127 4.61 -22.46 -0.78
C ARG A 127 3.40 -21.68 -0.26
N LYS A 128 3.27 -21.54 1.06
CA LYS A 128 2.23 -20.73 1.72
C LYS A 128 2.30 -19.27 1.28
N LEU A 129 3.46 -18.63 1.43
CA LEU A 129 3.68 -17.22 1.08
C LEU A 129 3.40 -16.94 -0.41
N ARG A 130 3.66 -17.91 -1.29
CA ARG A 130 3.24 -17.82 -2.69
C ARG A 130 1.74 -17.95 -2.89
N GLY A 131 1.09 -18.88 -2.20
CA GLY A 131 -0.37 -19.02 -2.23
C GLY A 131 -1.06 -17.72 -1.83
N MET A 132 -0.48 -17.01 -0.85
CA MET A 132 -0.93 -15.70 -0.37
C MET A 132 -0.48 -14.53 -1.25
N LYS A 133 0.24 -14.79 -2.35
CA LYS A 133 0.79 -13.77 -3.27
C LYS A 133 1.75 -12.77 -2.60
N LEU A 134 2.39 -13.15 -1.51
CA LEU A 134 3.43 -12.37 -0.82
C LEU A 134 4.81 -12.57 -1.47
N LEU A 135 5.03 -13.77 -2.02
CA LEU A 135 6.15 -14.10 -2.89
C LEU A 135 5.66 -14.49 -4.29
N LYS A 136 6.46 -14.19 -5.32
CA LYS A 136 6.24 -14.66 -6.69
C LYS A 136 7.43 -15.49 -7.16
N ARG A 137 7.18 -16.50 -8.00
CA ARG A 137 8.25 -17.22 -8.69
C ARG A 137 8.79 -16.32 -9.79
N VAL A 138 10.10 -16.22 -9.90
CA VAL A 138 10.74 -15.53 -11.02
C VAL A 138 10.90 -16.54 -12.15
N GLU A 139 10.41 -16.18 -13.34
CA GLU A 139 10.75 -16.89 -14.58
C GLU A 139 12.28 -16.91 -14.76
N PRO A 140 12.87 -17.80 -15.58
CA PRO A 140 14.32 -17.84 -15.79
C PRO A 140 14.79 -16.57 -16.53
N VAL A 141 14.89 -15.47 -15.81
CA VAL A 141 15.63 -14.27 -16.18
C VAL A 141 17.08 -14.56 -15.82
N MET A 142 18.02 -14.10 -16.64
CA MET A 142 19.44 -14.13 -16.29
C MET A 142 19.62 -13.32 -14.98
N ILE A 143 19.66 -13.99 -13.83
CA ILE A 143 19.68 -13.31 -12.53
C ILE A 143 21.10 -12.77 -12.29
N GLN A 144 21.22 -11.46 -12.27
CA GLN A 144 22.45 -10.76 -11.87
C GLN A 144 22.41 -10.55 -10.36
N TYR A 145 23.24 -11.28 -9.62
CA TYR A 145 23.46 -10.97 -8.20
C TYR A 145 24.26 -9.67 -8.08
N ARG A 146 23.80 -8.72 -7.25
CA ARG A 146 24.63 -7.55 -6.85
C ARG A 146 25.33 -7.82 -5.52
N LYS A 147 26.60 -8.21 -5.67
CA LYS A 147 27.82 -7.92 -4.87
C LYS A 147 27.91 -8.29 -3.39
N GLY A 148 29.05 -8.92 -3.06
CA GLY A 148 29.64 -8.84 -1.72
C GLY A 148 30.85 -9.72 -1.42
N VAL A 149 31.05 -10.87 -2.09
CA VAL A 149 32.03 -11.87 -1.58
C VAL A 149 33.09 -12.34 -2.61
N VAL A 150 32.84 -12.29 -3.92
CA VAL A 150 33.87 -12.62 -4.94
C VAL A 150 33.53 -11.95 -6.27
N ASP A 151 34.51 -11.33 -6.94
CA ASP A 151 34.36 -10.86 -8.32
C ASP A 151 33.98 -12.03 -9.24
N ASN A 152 32.92 -11.85 -10.04
CA ASN A 152 32.61 -12.64 -11.24
C ASN A 152 32.41 -14.16 -11.08
N LYS A 153 32.01 -14.66 -9.91
CA LYS A 153 31.66 -16.09 -9.77
C LYS A 153 30.18 -16.35 -10.01
N TRP A 154 29.86 -16.70 -11.25
CA TRP A 154 28.53 -17.11 -11.72
C TRP A 154 28.24 -18.55 -11.27
N ILE A 155 27.46 -18.76 -10.20
CA ILE A 155 27.01 -20.11 -9.84
C ILE A 155 25.56 -20.27 -10.25
N LYS A 156 25.33 -20.84 -11.44
CA LYS A 156 24.02 -21.33 -11.84
C LYS A 156 23.77 -22.67 -11.17
N HIS A 157 22.78 -22.75 -10.28
CA HIS A 157 22.18 -24.03 -9.94
C HIS A 157 20.97 -24.25 -10.86
N ARG A 158 21.10 -25.20 -11.80
CA ARG A 158 20.13 -25.48 -12.88
C ARG A 158 18.71 -25.87 -12.39
N ASN A 159 18.54 -26.11 -11.08
CA ASN A 159 17.32 -26.67 -10.48
C ASN A 159 16.71 -25.84 -9.34
N HIS A 160 17.19 -24.61 -9.08
CA HIS A 160 16.67 -23.79 -7.98
C HIS A 160 15.49 -22.92 -8.43
N THR A 161 14.43 -22.89 -7.63
CA THR A 161 13.24 -22.07 -7.90
C THR A 161 13.36 -20.74 -7.19
N TYR A 162 13.62 -19.68 -7.93
CA TYR A 162 13.82 -18.36 -7.35
C TYR A 162 12.51 -17.66 -7.02
N TYR A 163 12.50 -16.95 -5.90
CA TYR A 163 11.36 -16.15 -5.45
C TYR A 163 11.74 -14.68 -5.27
N ASP A 164 10.76 -13.82 -5.50
CA ASP A 164 10.88 -12.37 -5.35
C ASP A 164 9.70 -11.85 -4.52
N LEU A 165 9.94 -10.77 -3.78
CA LEU A 165 8.95 -10.15 -2.92
C LEU A 165 7.93 -9.38 -3.77
N THR A 166 6.65 -9.52 -3.47
CA THR A 166 5.60 -8.76 -4.18
C THR A 166 5.35 -7.41 -3.52
N ALA A 167 4.56 -6.54 -4.16
CA ALA A 167 4.09 -5.31 -3.53
C ALA A 167 3.24 -5.59 -2.27
N LYS A 168 2.43 -6.66 -2.28
CA LYS A 168 1.65 -7.10 -1.11
C LYS A 168 2.59 -7.57 0.00
N GLY A 169 3.60 -8.39 -0.33
CA GLY A 169 4.63 -8.86 0.60
C GLY A 169 5.38 -7.71 1.28
N ASN A 170 5.81 -6.71 0.51
CA ASN A 170 6.45 -5.50 1.02
C ASN A 170 5.56 -4.72 2.01
N LYS A 171 4.28 -4.51 1.66
CA LYS A 171 3.35 -3.81 2.54
C LYS A 171 3.10 -4.57 3.86
N TYR A 172 2.99 -5.90 3.79
CA TYR A 172 2.82 -6.76 4.96
C TYR A 172 4.05 -6.72 5.87
N LEU A 173 5.25 -6.83 5.29
CA LEU A 173 6.51 -6.75 6.03
C LEU A 173 6.68 -5.37 6.70
N GLY A 174 6.41 -4.29 5.97
CA GLY A 174 6.48 -2.94 6.52
C GLY A 174 5.45 -2.69 7.63
N TYR A 175 4.25 -3.26 7.53
CA TYR A 175 3.27 -3.23 8.61
C TYR A 175 3.76 -3.96 9.85
N TRP A 176 4.31 -5.16 9.68
CA TRP A 176 4.85 -5.98 10.77
C TRP A 176 6.02 -5.29 11.50
N GLY A 177 6.94 -4.65 10.77
CA GLY A 177 8.07 -3.92 11.35
C GLY A 177 7.66 -2.74 12.23
N ARG A 178 6.53 -2.08 11.95
CA ARG A 178 6.00 -0.96 12.75
C ARG A 178 5.36 -1.39 14.08
N HIS A 179 5.04 -2.67 14.26
CA HIS A 179 4.30 -3.18 15.42
C HIS A 179 5.11 -4.13 16.31
N GLN A 180 6.43 -4.19 16.12
CA GLN A 180 7.37 -4.98 16.93
C GLN A 180 8.15 -4.15 17.95
N SER A 181 7.63 -2.97 18.32
CA SER A 181 8.21 -2.12 19.37
C SER A 181 7.82 -2.59 20.76
#